data_AF-A0A9C6XV60-F1
#
_entry.id   AF-A0A9C6XV60-F1
#
_cell.length_a   1.000
_cell.length_b   1.000
_cell.length_c   1.000
_cell.angle_alpha   90.00
_cell.angle_beta   90.00
_cell.angle_gamma   90.00
#
_symmetry.space_group_name_H-M   'P 1'
#
loop_
_entity.id
_entity.type
_entity.pdbx_description
1 polymer ?
#
loop_
_entity_poly.entity_id
_entity_poly.type
_entity_poly.pdbx_seq_one_letter_code
_entity_poly.pdbx_strand_id
1 'polypeptide(L)'
;MQETHSSWTVAAGLLLLTIGLLAHFYGVPEVERELVSEKVALKKDSEALGRFRQTPQPLHLMVYLFHVENPEEVSTQGARPVLTEKGPYIYDLYRERVDVKLHNEDDTLSYFSKSTYHFNKDKSGCRTPNDIVTIIHVPILGTALKLQQVSSIGLGIFNDAVSLLFQKTKSIFLTTSVGELLFDGVFVNCSYPANSFPAGAVCEGLRARAPASYRREGSDFYFSMFGHLNGTSNERMRVSRGEVDPRSVGKITAVRGNATLSNWRPGSPCNLVNGTDGTVFGPFLHDVTVLPIYTAASCRSLYLLYQNDTQLGGVQLRRYVIDANMLASGRDYPPNRCFCVIPPQEQTDGDDEDSRRRRRSPKMSDEEKELQSCLPNGAMDLAPCSGSPVVLTFPHFYLGDPVFLDYARGLSPNEEDHQTIVDIDPLTGIPLRAKKRVQLNMFLKKIEDFTYLTSVSEGLFPILWMEEGITLQGESLSKVAKSHMMLAVLGVLPWLVTALGALLTVAGLAFLTGAAQGLGRACRPRPPRVQQQQQQPQQPQHPQQQPRQWTPKGGPRATPLLGPNPGQYRMSVGFDPDDMAFAQKAHLASNNSIMRGGIRQ
;
A
#
# COMPACT_ATOMS: atom_id res chain seq x y z
N MET A 1 30.69 -60.32 -3.74
CA MET A 1 30.07 -59.49 -4.80
C MET A 1 28.75 -58.86 -4.33
N GLN A 2 27.85 -59.58 -3.65
CA GLN A 2 26.53 -59.03 -3.26
C GLN A 2 26.59 -57.97 -2.15
N GLU A 3 27.49 -58.11 -1.17
CA GLU A 3 27.72 -57.08 -0.13
C GLU A 3 28.33 -55.80 -0.71
N THR A 4 29.26 -55.92 -1.67
CA THR A 4 29.89 -54.75 -2.30
C THR A 4 28.85 -53.92 -3.07
N HIS A 5 27.93 -54.55 -3.80
CA HIS A 5 26.85 -53.83 -4.49
C HIS A 5 25.90 -53.13 -3.50
N SER A 6 25.59 -53.75 -2.36
CA SER A 6 24.71 -53.16 -1.34
C SER A 6 25.36 -51.95 -0.68
N SER A 7 26.67 -51.99 -0.40
CA SER A 7 27.41 -50.82 0.12
C SER A 7 27.45 -49.65 -0.87
N TRP A 8 27.61 -49.92 -2.17
CA TRP A 8 27.54 -48.88 -3.21
C TRP A 8 26.15 -48.24 -3.31
N THR A 9 25.06 -49.02 -3.12
CA THR A 9 23.69 -48.46 -3.10
C THR A 9 23.43 -47.55 -1.91
N VAL A 10 23.93 -47.90 -0.71
CA VAL A 10 23.82 -47.04 0.48
C VAL A 10 24.61 -45.74 0.27
N ALA A 11 25.84 -45.83 -0.25
CA ALA A 11 26.67 -44.67 -0.54
C ALA A 11 26.00 -43.73 -1.58
N ALA A 12 25.43 -44.29 -2.65
CA ALA A 12 24.69 -43.52 -3.64
C ALA A 12 23.43 -42.86 -3.06
N GLY A 13 22.68 -43.57 -2.21
CA GLY A 13 21.51 -43.00 -1.52
C GLY A 13 21.88 -41.84 -0.59
N LEU A 14 22.94 -42.00 0.21
CA LEU A 14 23.45 -40.93 1.08
C LEU A 14 23.95 -39.73 0.28
N LEU A 15 24.61 -39.95 -0.86
CA LEU A 15 25.05 -38.87 -1.75
C LEU A 15 23.86 -38.10 -2.34
N LEU A 16 22.80 -38.80 -2.78
CA LEU A 16 21.60 -38.14 -3.31
C LEU A 16 20.84 -37.38 -2.21
N LEU A 17 20.81 -37.89 -0.99
CA LEU A 17 20.26 -37.19 0.17
C LEU A 17 21.01 -35.88 0.44
N THR A 18 22.35 -35.92 0.47
CA THR A 18 23.15 -34.72 0.72
C THR A 18 23.01 -33.72 -0.42
N ILE A 19 23.05 -34.16 -1.68
CA ILE A 19 22.82 -33.30 -2.85
C ILE A 19 21.43 -32.66 -2.80
N GLY A 20 20.38 -33.45 -2.54
CA GLY A 20 19.00 -32.95 -2.47
C GLY A 20 18.81 -31.91 -1.36
N LEU A 21 19.38 -32.14 -0.17
CA LEU A 21 19.34 -31.18 0.93
C LEU A 21 20.15 -29.91 0.63
N LEU A 22 21.36 -30.03 0.08
CA LEU A 22 22.17 -28.87 -0.32
C LEU A 22 21.49 -28.07 -1.42
N ALA A 23 20.91 -28.74 -2.42
CA ALA A 23 20.13 -28.09 -3.47
C ALA A 23 18.91 -27.37 -2.89
N HIS A 24 18.21 -27.94 -1.91
CA HIS A 24 17.06 -27.30 -1.29
C HIS A 24 17.43 -26.07 -0.45
N PHE A 25 18.42 -26.18 0.46
CA PHE A 25 18.74 -25.12 1.40
C PHE A 25 19.65 -24.03 0.84
N TYR A 26 20.46 -24.34 -0.19
CA TYR A 26 21.41 -23.38 -0.77
C TYR A 26 21.18 -23.14 -2.26
N GLY A 27 20.92 -24.20 -3.03
CA GLY A 27 20.79 -24.08 -4.49
C GLY A 27 19.53 -23.32 -4.93
N VAL A 28 18.35 -23.75 -4.50
CA VAL A 28 17.07 -23.15 -4.91
C VAL A 28 16.95 -21.69 -4.46
N PRO A 29 17.23 -21.32 -3.20
CA PRO A 29 17.14 -19.92 -2.78
C PRO A 29 18.06 -18.99 -3.56
N GLU A 30 19.26 -19.46 -3.94
CA GLU A 30 20.21 -18.67 -4.73
C GLU A 30 19.72 -18.50 -6.18
N VAL A 31 19.25 -19.58 -6.82
CA VAL A 31 18.67 -19.52 -8.17
C VAL A 31 17.43 -18.64 -8.20
N GLU A 32 16.55 -18.75 -7.21
CA GLU A 32 15.37 -17.90 -7.07
C GLU A 32 15.77 -16.43 -6.93
N ARG A 33 16.75 -16.14 -6.06
CA ARG A 33 17.26 -14.77 -5.86
C ARG A 33 17.81 -14.19 -7.16
N GLU A 34 18.63 -14.94 -7.89
CA GLU A 34 19.20 -14.49 -9.17
C GLU A 34 18.12 -14.24 -10.23
N LEU A 35 17.21 -15.20 -10.43
CA LEU A 35 16.12 -15.09 -11.41
C LEU A 35 15.20 -13.92 -11.12
N VAL A 36 14.86 -13.70 -9.85
CA VAL A 36 14.00 -12.58 -9.44
C VAL A 36 14.73 -11.26 -9.63
N SER A 37 15.97 -11.16 -9.13
CA SER A 37 16.79 -9.94 -9.24
C SER A 37 16.99 -9.52 -10.69
N GLU A 38 17.26 -10.48 -11.58
CA GLU A 38 17.38 -10.24 -13.02
C GLU A 38 16.07 -9.74 -13.63
N LYS A 39 14.93 -10.30 -13.24
CA LYS A 39 13.60 -9.96 -13.80
C LYS A 39 13.00 -8.66 -13.26
N VAL A 40 13.45 -8.15 -12.12
CA VAL A 40 12.95 -6.89 -11.55
C VAL A 40 13.82 -5.68 -11.91
N ALA A 41 15.11 -5.88 -12.19
CA ALA A 41 16.04 -4.80 -12.49
C ALA A 41 15.62 -4.00 -13.74
N LEU A 42 15.70 -2.67 -13.67
CA LEU A 42 15.28 -1.75 -14.74
C LEU A 42 16.39 -1.57 -15.80
N LYS A 43 16.86 -2.70 -16.34
CA LYS A 43 17.91 -2.75 -17.36
C LYS A 43 17.40 -2.24 -18.71
N LYS A 44 18.32 -1.75 -19.54
CA LYS A 44 18.03 -1.41 -20.93
C LYS A 44 17.39 -2.61 -21.63
N ASP A 45 16.29 -2.37 -22.35
CA ASP A 45 15.53 -3.37 -23.12
C ASP A 45 14.92 -4.53 -22.30
N SER A 46 14.88 -4.41 -20.96
CA SER A 46 14.19 -5.38 -20.10
C SER A 46 12.67 -5.22 -20.12
N GLU A 47 11.95 -6.33 -19.89
CA GLU A 47 10.49 -6.30 -19.72
C GLU A 47 10.09 -5.46 -18.49
N ALA A 48 10.90 -5.48 -17.43
CA ALA A 48 10.70 -4.66 -16.24
C ALA A 48 10.71 -3.16 -16.55
N LEU A 49 11.70 -2.69 -17.32
CA LEU A 49 11.75 -1.31 -17.78
C LEU A 49 10.56 -0.96 -18.70
N GLY A 50 10.11 -1.91 -19.53
CA GLY A 50 8.90 -1.76 -20.34
C GLY A 50 7.65 -1.51 -19.48
N ARG A 51 7.39 -2.37 -18.49
CA ARG A 51 6.27 -2.22 -17.54
C ARG A 51 6.40 -0.98 -16.66
N PHE A 52 7.63 -0.60 -16.32
CA PHE A 52 7.92 0.63 -15.60
C PHE A 52 7.59 1.86 -16.47
N ARG A 53 7.92 1.85 -17.76
CA ARG A 53 7.58 2.96 -18.67
C ARG A 53 6.08 3.13 -18.84
N GLN A 54 5.37 2.03 -19.03
CA GLN A 54 3.94 2.04 -19.25
C GLN A 54 3.29 0.82 -18.59
N THR A 55 2.23 1.08 -17.83
CA THR A 55 1.49 0.01 -17.16
C THR A 55 0.75 -0.86 -18.19
N PRO A 56 0.73 -2.20 -18.03
CA PRO A 56 0.06 -3.10 -18.98
C PRO A 56 -1.47 -2.91 -19.08
N GLN A 57 -2.08 -2.35 -18.04
CA GLN A 57 -3.50 -2.06 -17.96
C GLN A 57 -3.67 -0.68 -17.31
N PRO A 58 -4.71 0.10 -17.69
CA PRO A 58 -4.98 1.38 -17.05
C PRO A 58 -5.32 1.20 -15.58
N LEU A 59 -4.98 2.19 -14.77
CA LEU A 59 -5.50 2.35 -13.43
C LEU A 59 -6.94 2.87 -13.52
N HIS A 60 -7.69 2.75 -12.42
CA HIS A 60 -9.03 3.27 -12.28
C HIS A 60 -8.99 4.42 -11.28
N LEU A 61 -9.45 5.60 -11.70
CA LEU A 61 -9.79 6.70 -10.80
C LEU A 61 -11.30 6.69 -10.61
N MET A 62 -11.76 6.40 -9.39
CA MET A 62 -13.16 6.47 -9.01
C MET A 62 -13.37 7.73 -8.18
N VAL A 63 -14.29 8.60 -8.58
CA VAL A 63 -14.59 9.86 -7.89
C VAL A 63 -16.00 9.83 -7.29
N TYR A 64 -16.12 10.23 -6.04
CA TYR A 64 -17.36 10.31 -5.28
C TYR A 64 -17.50 11.75 -4.74
N LEU A 65 -18.57 12.43 -5.12
CA LEU A 65 -18.80 13.84 -4.76
C LEU A 65 -19.80 13.95 -3.62
N PHE A 66 -19.58 14.89 -2.70
CA PHE A 66 -20.54 15.20 -1.65
C PHE A 66 -21.52 16.27 -2.13
N HIS A 67 -22.70 15.82 -2.55
CA HIS A 67 -23.79 16.71 -2.94
C HIS A 67 -24.42 17.37 -1.72
N VAL A 68 -24.56 18.69 -1.77
CA VAL A 68 -25.19 19.47 -0.69
C VAL A 68 -26.70 19.54 -0.90
N GLU A 69 -27.46 19.04 0.06
CA GLU A 69 -28.93 19.02 0.01
C GLU A 69 -29.56 20.33 0.52
N ASN A 70 -28.90 21.03 1.45
CA ASN A 70 -29.41 22.26 2.10
C ASN A 70 -28.50 23.50 1.90
N PRO A 71 -28.07 23.84 0.67
CA PRO A 71 -27.09 24.92 0.44
C PRO A 71 -27.54 26.31 0.95
N GLU A 72 -28.84 26.61 0.88
CA GLU A 72 -29.39 27.90 1.33
C GLU A 72 -29.30 28.05 2.85
N GLU A 73 -29.67 27.01 3.62
CA GLU A 73 -29.57 27.01 5.08
C GLU A 73 -28.11 27.12 5.55
N VAL A 74 -27.20 26.42 4.86
CA VAL A 74 -25.77 26.47 5.19
C VAL A 74 -25.18 27.86 4.96
N SER A 75 -25.62 28.56 3.91
CA SER A 75 -25.08 29.86 3.52
C SER A 75 -25.71 31.06 4.23
N THR A 76 -26.98 30.95 4.65
CA THR A 76 -27.74 32.09 5.21
C THR A 76 -28.00 31.96 6.71
N GLN A 77 -28.07 30.74 7.25
CA GLN A 77 -28.45 30.48 8.65
C GLN A 77 -27.31 29.88 9.47
N GLY A 78 -26.17 29.60 8.85
CA GLY A 78 -25.06 28.88 9.49
C GLY A 78 -25.41 27.44 9.85
N ALA A 79 -26.41 26.84 9.19
CA ALA A 79 -26.83 25.48 9.46
C ALA A 79 -25.75 24.46 9.05
N ARG A 80 -25.74 23.30 9.71
CA ARG A 80 -24.83 22.21 9.37
C ARG A 80 -25.16 21.64 7.98
N PRO A 81 -24.16 21.33 7.13
CA PRO A 81 -24.39 20.72 5.84
C PRO A 81 -25.01 19.32 5.96
N VAL A 82 -25.98 19.03 5.09
CA VAL A 82 -26.52 17.70 4.84
C VAL A 82 -26.01 17.25 3.48
N LEU A 83 -25.26 16.14 3.47
CA LEU A 83 -24.54 15.65 2.31
C LEU A 83 -25.08 14.31 1.84
N THR A 84 -25.17 14.15 0.52
CA THR A 84 -25.44 12.88 -0.14
C THR A 84 -24.28 12.54 -1.07
N GLU A 85 -23.75 11.33 -0.97
CA GLU A 85 -22.69 10.88 -1.87
C GLU A 85 -23.23 10.60 -3.28
N LYS A 86 -22.55 11.11 -4.30
CA LYS A 86 -22.79 10.81 -5.71
C LYS A 86 -21.53 10.24 -6.35
N GLY A 87 -21.59 8.97 -6.73
CA GLY A 87 -20.50 8.27 -7.41
C GLY A 87 -20.81 6.77 -7.60
N PRO A 88 -19.82 5.98 -8.04
CA PRO A 88 -18.54 6.45 -8.58
C PRO A 88 -18.67 7.01 -10.00
N TYR A 89 -17.93 8.07 -10.30
CA TYR A 89 -17.57 8.47 -11.66
C TYR A 89 -16.19 7.88 -11.97
N ILE A 90 -16.13 6.93 -12.90
CA ILE A 90 -14.93 6.13 -13.15
C ILE A 90 -14.21 6.64 -14.40
N TYR A 91 -12.92 6.89 -14.25
CA TYR A 91 -12.01 7.25 -15.34
C TYR A 91 -10.91 6.19 -15.46
N ASP A 92 -10.61 5.79 -16.69
CA ASP A 92 -9.40 5.05 -17.00
C ASP A 92 -8.21 6.03 -16.98
N LEU A 93 -7.25 5.73 -16.13
CA LEU A 93 -6.04 6.50 -15.90
C LEU A 93 -4.86 5.79 -16.57
N TYR A 94 -4.33 6.39 -17.63
CA TYR A 94 -3.12 5.93 -18.30
C TYR A 94 -1.93 6.70 -17.76
N ARG A 95 -1.00 5.98 -17.12
CA ARG A 95 0.24 6.56 -16.61
C ARG A 95 1.42 6.09 -17.44
N GLU A 96 2.14 7.05 -18.01
CA GLU A 96 3.35 6.85 -18.80
C GLU A 96 4.54 7.60 -18.15
N ARG A 97 5.73 7.02 -18.24
CA ARG A 97 6.99 7.66 -17.88
C ARG A 97 7.71 8.07 -19.16
N VAL A 98 7.82 9.38 -19.37
CA VAL A 98 8.38 10.00 -20.58
C VAL A 98 9.77 10.58 -20.32
N ASP A 99 10.55 10.76 -21.39
CA ASP A 99 11.94 11.23 -21.33
C ASP A 99 12.80 10.43 -20.33
N VAL A 100 12.73 9.11 -20.43
CA VAL A 100 13.47 8.18 -19.57
C VAL A 100 14.94 8.16 -19.96
N LYS A 101 15.81 8.59 -19.04
CA LYS A 101 17.27 8.63 -19.20
C LYS A 101 17.92 7.66 -18.22
N LEU A 102 18.77 6.77 -18.72
CA LEU A 102 19.53 5.82 -17.89
C LEU A 102 20.89 6.44 -17.53
N HIS A 103 21.32 6.23 -16.28
CA HIS A 103 22.56 6.73 -15.71
C HIS A 103 23.32 5.52 -15.15
N ASN A 104 24.37 5.11 -15.86
CA ASN A 104 25.11 3.89 -15.52
C ASN A 104 26.10 4.12 -14.38
N GLU A 105 26.54 5.36 -14.19
CA GLU A 105 27.54 5.77 -13.20
C GLU A 105 27.08 5.57 -11.75
N ASP A 106 25.78 5.70 -11.47
CA ASP A 106 25.20 5.61 -10.13
C ASP A 106 24.02 4.63 -10.04
N ASP A 107 23.83 3.80 -11.06
CA ASP A 107 22.74 2.83 -11.18
C ASP A 107 21.33 3.44 -11.02
N THR A 108 21.08 4.57 -11.70
CA THR A 108 19.79 5.26 -11.65
C THR A 108 19.18 5.51 -13.03
N LEU A 109 17.91 5.88 -13.04
CA LEU A 109 17.23 6.44 -14.20
C LEU A 109 16.48 7.72 -13.79
N SER A 110 16.25 8.62 -14.74
CA SER A 110 15.40 9.80 -14.54
C SER A 110 14.28 9.89 -15.56
N TYR A 111 13.12 10.40 -15.16
CA TYR A 111 11.92 10.47 -15.99
C TYR A 111 10.96 11.59 -15.53
N PHE A 112 10.00 11.92 -16.39
CA PHE A 112 8.76 12.60 -16.00
C PHE A 112 7.61 11.60 -16.05
N SER A 113 6.65 11.70 -15.13
CA SER A 113 5.40 10.97 -15.22
C SER A 113 4.34 11.85 -15.87
N LYS A 114 3.65 11.31 -16.87
CA LYS A 114 2.49 11.93 -17.50
C LYS A 114 1.28 11.02 -17.32
N SER A 115 0.15 11.63 -16.99
CA SER A 115 -1.10 10.92 -16.69
C SER A 115 -2.22 11.45 -17.58
N THR A 116 -3.00 10.55 -18.18
CA THR A 116 -4.15 10.90 -19.02
C THR A 116 -5.41 10.22 -18.48
N TYR A 117 -6.51 10.96 -18.43
CA TYR A 117 -7.77 10.51 -17.84
C TYR A 117 -8.85 10.43 -18.91
N HIS A 118 -9.52 9.28 -19.00
CA HIS A 118 -10.63 9.07 -19.93
C HIS A 118 -11.84 8.56 -19.18
N PHE A 119 -12.98 9.23 -19.29
CA PHE A 119 -14.21 8.79 -18.62
C PHE A 119 -14.65 7.42 -19.16
N ASN A 120 -14.90 6.47 -18.27
CA ASN A 120 -15.33 5.12 -18.59
C ASN A 120 -16.82 4.96 -18.25
N LYS A 121 -17.69 5.09 -19.27
CA LYS A 121 -19.15 4.99 -19.10
C LYS A 121 -19.59 3.61 -18.64
N ASP A 122 -18.99 2.56 -19.19
CA ASP A 122 -19.39 1.17 -18.90
C ASP A 122 -19.17 0.84 -17.41
N LYS A 123 -18.04 1.26 -16.84
CA LYS A 123 -17.74 1.06 -15.42
C LYS A 123 -18.51 2.02 -14.50
N SER A 124 -18.84 3.21 -14.99
CA SER A 124 -19.62 4.20 -14.22
C SER A 124 -21.14 3.88 -14.15
N GLY A 125 -21.60 2.84 -14.86
CA GLY A 125 -23.00 2.40 -14.82
C GLY A 125 -23.95 3.49 -15.31
N CYS A 126 -24.94 3.87 -14.49
CA CYS A 126 -25.92 4.90 -14.86
C CYS A 126 -25.33 6.33 -14.88
N ARG A 127 -24.19 6.57 -14.22
CA ARG A 127 -23.60 7.90 -14.03
C ARG A 127 -22.99 8.48 -15.31
N THR A 128 -23.05 9.79 -15.47
CA THR A 128 -22.45 10.50 -16.61
C THR A 128 -21.75 11.79 -16.17
N PRO A 129 -20.79 12.33 -16.94
CA PRO A 129 -20.22 13.66 -16.64
C PRO A 129 -21.27 14.78 -16.64
N ASN A 130 -22.44 14.56 -17.26
CA ASN A 130 -23.54 15.52 -17.30
C ASN A 130 -24.41 15.51 -16.03
N ASP A 131 -24.18 14.58 -15.10
CA ASP A 131 -24.90 14.54 -13.84
C ASP A 131 -24.70 15.86 -13.09
N ILE A 132 -25.77 16.41 -12.53
CA ILE A 132 -25.75 17.69 -11.83
C ILE A 132 -25.49 17.49 -10.34
N VAL A 133 -24.57 18.31 -9.83
CA VAL A 133 -24.19 18.37 -8.42
C VAL A 133 -24.17 19.81 -7.93
N THR A 134 -24.60 19.98 -6.70
CA THR A 134 -24.40 21.22 -5.92
C THR A 134 -23.30 20.97 -4.91
N ILE A 135 -22.24 21.77 -4.98
CA ILE A 135 -21.04 21.69 -4.15
C ILE A 135 -20.57 23.09 -3.75
N ILE A 136 -19.58 23.19 -2.86
CA ILE A 136 -18.99 24.49 -2.52
C ILE A 136 -18.23 25.09 -3.71
N HIS A 137 -18.32 26.40 -3.90
CA HIS A 137 -17.70 27.09 -5.03
C HIS A 137 -16.19 27.25 -4.80
N VAL A 138 -15.44 26.19 -5.09
CA VAL A 138 -13.99 26.05 -4.84
C VAL A 138 -13.16 27.28 -5.30
N PRO A 139 -13.34 27.85 -6.51
CA PRO A 139 -12.67 29.08 -6.93
C PRO A 139 -12.88 30.29 -6.03
N ILE A 140 -14.13 30.51 -5.59
CA ILE A 140 -14.52 31.68 -4.80
C ILE A 140 -13.98 31.52 -3.39
N LEU A 141 -14.23 30.36 -2.77
CA LEU A 141 -13.75 30.07 -1.43
C LEU A 141 -12.22 30.11 -1.38
N GLY A 142 -11.53 29.43 -2.29
CA GLY A 142 -10.08 29.37 -2.31
C GLY A 142 -9.42 30.75 -2.47
N THR A 143 -9.98 31.59 -3.35
CA THR A 143 -9.51 32.96 -3.55
C THR A 143 -9.79 33.83 -2.33
N ALA A 144 -10.99 33.76 -1.75
CA ALA A 144 -11.36 34.54 -0.57
C ALA A 144 -10.48 34.18 0.65
N LEU A 145 -10.26 32.88 0.92
CA LEU A 145 -9.40 32.42 2.00
C LEU A 145 -7.96 32.92 1.86
N LYS A 146 -7.44 32.93 0.63
CA LYS A 146 -6.08 33.38 0.33
C LYS A 146 -5.95 34.90 0.42
N LEU A 147 -6.90 35.65 -0.14
CA LEU A 147 -6.89 37.11 -0.11
C LEU A 147 -7.09 37.64 1.31
N GLN A 148 -7.91 37.00 2.14
CA GLN A 148 -8.06 37.39 3.54
C GLN A 148 -6.73 37.38 4.31
N GLN A 149 -5.82 36.46 3.97
CA GLN A 149 -4.50 36.36 4.61
C GLN A 149 -3.45 37.33 4.04
N VAL A 150 -3.65 37.82 2.81
CA VAL A 150 -2.60 38.55 2.06
C VAL A 150 -2.95 40.01 1.80
N SER A 151 -4.22 40.33 1.54
CA SER A 151 -4.66 41.68 1.20
C SER A 151 -6.15 41.87 1.44
N SER A 152 -6.52 42.63 2.48
CA SER A 152 -7.90 43.05 2.74
C SER A 152 -8.48 43.89 1.59
N ILE A 153 -7.68 44.77 1.00
CA ILE A 153 -8.07 45.53 -0.20
C ILE A 153 -8.36 44.58 -1.37
N GLY A 154 -7.47 43.62 -1.62
CA GLY A 154 -7.67 42.61 -2.66
C GLY A 154 -8.94 41.79 -2.45
N LEU A 155 -9.26 41.44 -1.19
CA LEU A 155 -10.50 40.75 -0.84
C LEU A 155 -11.74 41.58 -1.19
N GLY A 156 -11.75 42.88 -0.88
CA GLY A 156 -12.84 43.79 -1.23
C GLY A 156 -13.05 43.90 -2.74
N ILE A 157 -11.97 44.08 -3.51
CA ILE A 157 -12.02 44.09 -4.99
C ILE A 157 -12.61 42.78 -5.52
N PHE A 158 -12.16 41.64 -4.96
CA PHE A 158 -12.65 40.34 -5.37
C PHE A 158 -14.13 40.16 -5.05
N ASN A 159 -14.58 40.58 -3.85
CA ASN A 159 -15.98 40.55 -3.43
C ASN A 159 -16.91 41.22 -4.45
N ASP A 160 -16.55 42.45 -4.86
CA ASP A 160 -17.34 43.24 -5.82
C ASP A 160 -17.28 42.67 -7.24
N ALA A 161 -16.23 41.89 -7.57
CA ALA A 161 -16.08 41.25 -8.87
C ALA A 161 -16.83 39.93 -9.01
N VAL A 162 -17.16 39.22 -7.91
CA VAL A 162 -17.69 37.85 -7.97
C VAL A 162 -18.89 37.71 -8.91
N SER A 163 -19.89 38.58 -8.80
CA SER A 163 -21.11 38.50 -9.61
C SER A 163 -20.87 38.80 -11.11
N LEU A 164 -19.77 39.50 -11.44
CA LEU A 164 -19.37 39.78 -12.82
C LEU A 164 -18.61 38.59 -13.42
N LEU A 165 -17.68 38.03 -12.65
CA LEU A 165 -16.83 36.91 -13.07
C LEU A 165 -17.61 35.60 -13.13
N PHE A 166 -18.52 35.39 -12.18
CA PHE A 166 -19.33 34.19 -12.01
C PHE A 166 -20.82 34.55 -12.06
N GLN A 167 -21.31 34.89 -13.26
CA GLN A 167 -22.64 35.48 -13.49
C GLN A 167 -23.84 34.69 -12.93
N LYS A 168 -23.67 33.38 -12.68
CA LYS A 168 -24.72 32.48 -12.16
C LYS A 168 -24.64 32.29 -10.64
N THR A 169 -23.69 32.91 -9.97
CA THR A 169 -23.43 32.69 -8.54
C THR A 169 -24.35 33.55 -7.68
N LYS A 170 -25.10 32.89 -6.80
CA LYS A 170 -26.00 33.54 -5.81
C LYS A 170 -25.51 33.37 -4.37
N SER A 171 -24.70 32.35 -4.11
CA SER A 171 -24.19 31.99 -2.78
C SER A 171 -22.79 31.38 -2.92
N ILE A 172 -22.20 30.93 -1.81
CA ILE A 172 -20.92 30.19 -1.85
C ILE A 172 -21.05 28.79 -2.48
N PHE A 173 -22.24 28.36 -2.91
CA PHE A 173 -22.46 27.07 -3.55
C PHE A 173 -22.58 27.21 -5.07
N LEU A 174 -22.02 26.23 -5.78
CA LEU A 174 -22.06 26.09 -7.22
C LEU A 174 -22.89 24.87 -7.59
N THR A 175 -23.84 25.04 -8.51
CA THR A 175 -24.55 23.93 -9.16
C THR A 175 -24.06 23.80 -10.60
N THR A 176 -23.44 22.67 -10.94
CA THR A 176 -22.76 22.43 -12.21
C THR A 176 -22.79 20.93 -12.55
N SER A 177 -22.35 20.57 -13.76
CA SER A 177 -22.15 19.17 -14.12
C SER A 177 -20.85 18.64 -13.51
N VAL A 178 -20.79 17.32 -13.31
CA VAL A 178 -19.57 16.66 -12.81
C VAL A 178 -18.40 16.84 -13.78
N GLY A 179 -18.64 16.84 -15.10
CA GLY A 179 -17.62 17.06 -16.12
C GLY A 179 -16.98 18.45 -16.04
N GLU A 180 -17.81 19.49 -15.94
CA GLU A 180 -17.35 20.88 -15.76
C GLU A 180 -16.51 21.05 -14.50
N LEU A 181 -16.95 20.48 -13.38
CA LEU A 181 -16.22 20.55 -12.12
C LEU A 181 -14.86 19.84 -12.17
N LEU A 182 -14.84 18.61 -12.67
CA LEU A 182 -13.66 17.75 -12.58
C LEU A 182 -12.61 18.06 -13.66
N PHE A 183 -13.02 18.22 -14.93
CA PHE A 183 -12.08 18.27 -16.05
C PHE A 183 -12.33 19.40 -17.07
N ASP A 184 -13.58 19.65 -17.47
CA ASP A 184 -13.88 20.54 -18.62
C ASP A 184 -13.71 22.02 -18.23
N GLY A 185 -14.15 22.35 -17.01
CA GLY A 185 -13.92 23.60 -16.32
C GLY A 185 -15.18 24.47 -16.15
N VAL A 186 -15.32 25.03 -14.96
CA VAL A 186 -16.29 26.05 -14.59
C VAL A 186 -15.84 27.40 -15.17
N PHE A 187 -16.72 28.01 -15.97
CA PHE A 187 -16.44 29.26 -16.67
C PHE A 187 -16.23 30.45 -15.73
N VAL A 188 -15.23 31.27 -16.06
CA VAL A 188 -14.91 32.54 -15.40
C VAL A 188 -14.83 33.62 -16.47
N ASN A 189 -15.78 34.55 -16.43
CA ASN A 189 -15.86 35.62 -17.41
C ASN A 189 -14.73 36.64 -17.18
N CYS A 190 -13.76 36.63 -18.10
CA CYS A 190 -12.67 37.60 -18.14
C CYS A 190 -12.61 38.34 -19.47
N SER A 191 -13.76 38.52 -20.12
CA SER A 191 -13.90 39.36 -21.31
C SER A 191 -13.78 40.86 -21.01
N TYR A 192 -13.70 41.22 -19.73
CA TYR A 192 -13.51 42.57 -19.21
C TYR A 192 -12.11 43.14 -19.53
N PRO A 193 -12.02 44.36 -20.09
CA PRO A 193 -10.74 45.05 -20.32
C PRO A 193 -10.08 45.45 -19.00
N ALA A 194 -8.75 45.63 -18.99
CA ALA A 194 -7.96 45.90 -17.78
C ALA A 194 -8.43 47.12 -16.97
N ASN A 195 -9.01 48.12 -17.63
CA ASN A 195 -9.53 49.35 -17.00
C ASN A 195 -10.94 49.20 -16.40
N SER A 196 -11.63 48.07 -16.61
CA SER A 196 -12.96 47.85 -16.06
C SER A 196 -12.88 47.30 -14.64
N PHE A 197 -13.01 48.18 -13.66
CA PHE A 197 -12.98 47.81 -12.25
C PHE A 197 -14.38 47.34 -11.78
N PRO A 198 -14.50 46.29 -10.94
CA PRO A 198 -13.42 45.51 -10.33
C PRO A 198 -12.97 44.28 -11.13
N ALA A 199 -13.78 43.78 -12.07
CA ALA A 199 -13.54 42.51 -12.77
C ALA A 199 -12.22 42.47 -13.56
N GLY A 200 -11.88 43.54 -14.27
CA GLY A 200 -10.64 43.69 -15.03
C GLY A 200 -9.39 43.56 -14.16
N ALA A 201 -9.41 44.07 -12.93
CA ALA A 201 -8.28 43.93 -12.00
C ALA A 201 -8.05 42.47 -11.60
N VAL A 202 -9.11 41.73 -11.29
CA VAL A 202 -9.03 40.29 -10.97
C VAL A 202 -8.55 39.49 -12.19
N CYS A 203 -9.08 39.81 -13.37
CA CYS A 203 -8.69 39.14 -14.62
C CYS A 203 -7.24 39.43 -15.03
N GLU A 204 -6.72 40.63 -14.81
CA GLU A 204 -5.29 40.93 -14.98
C GLU A 204 -4.43 40.11 -14.01
N GLY A 205 -4.86 39.96 -12.75
CA GLY A 205 -4.18 39.07 -11.79
C GLY A 205 -4.11 37.62 -12.28
N LEU A 206 -5.21 37.08 -12.81
CA LEU A 206 -5.24 35.74 -13.42
C LEU A 206 -4.35 35.65 -14.68
N ARG A 207 -4.34 36.68 -15.54
CA ARG A 207 -3.45 36.70 -16.73
C ARG A 207 -1.98 36.73 -16.33
N ALA A 208 -1.63 37.45 -15.28
CA ALA A 208 -0.27 37.55 -14.78
C ALA A 208 0.19 36.23 -14.11
N ARG A 209 -0.68 35.62 -13.30
CA ARG A 209 -0.31 34.43 -12.50
C ARG A 209 -1.51 33.53 -12.16
N ALA A 210 -2.11 32.91 -13.17
CA ALA A 210 -3.13 31.88 -12.97
C ALA A 210 -2.54 30.65 -12.26
N PRO A 211 -3.22 30.10 -11.23
CA PRO A 211 -2.94 28.77 -10.73
C PRO A 211 -3.11 27.70 -11.82
N ALA A 212 -2.43 26.56 -11.69
CA ALA A 212 -2.49 25.49 -12.69
C ALA A 212 -3.93 25.00 -12.96
N SER A 213 -4.80 25.02 -11.95
CA SER A 213 -6.22 24.64 -12.06
C SER A 213 -7.07 25.54 -12.97
N TYR A 214 -6.52 26.66 -13.44
CA TYR A 214 -7.18 27.55 -14.39
C TYR A 214 -6.58 27.37 -15.79
N ARG A 215 -7.43 26.96 -16.73
CA ARG A 215 -7.13 26.94 -18.16
C ARG A 215 -7.60 28.24 -18.78
N ARG A 216 -6.70 28.92 -19.50
CA ARG A 216 -7.04 30.12 -20.28
C ARG A 216 -7.53 29.72 -21.66
N GLU A 217 -8.62 30.35 -22.12
CA GLU A 217 -9.14 30.20 -23.48
C GLU A 217 -9.56 31.57 -24.00
N GLY A 218 -8.75 32.14 -24.90
CA GLY A 218 -8.92 33.53 -25.32
C GLY A 218 -8.71 34.53 -24.17
N SER A 219 -9.73 35.34 -23.91
CA SER A 219 -9.79 36.30 -22.79
C SER A 219 -10.28 35.67 -21.48
N ASP A 220 -10.98 34.55 -21.56
CA ASP A 220 -11.68 33.92 -20.45
C ASP A 220 -10.86 32.79 -19.82
N PHE A 221 -11.33 32.35 -18.65
CA PHE A 221 -10.71 31.26 -17.91
C PHE A 221 -11.75 30.20 -17.54
N TYR A 222 -11.26 28.99 -17.34
CA TYR A 222 -12.03 27.82 -16.93
C TYR A 222 -11.31 27.15 -15.77
N PHE A 223 -11.97 27.05 -14.63
CA PHE A 223 -11.45 26.34 -13.47
C PHE A 223 -11.88 24.88 -13.47
N SER A 224 -10.96 23.94 -13.37
CA SER A 224 -11.29 22.53 -13.11
C SER A 224 -10.41 21.95 -12.02
N MET A 225 -10.95 21.00 -11.25
CA MET A 225 -10.20 20.36 -10.16
C MET A 225 -9.01 19.55 -10.68
N PHE A 226 -9.18 18.83 -11.79
CA PHE A 226 -8.20 17.87 -12.31
C PHE A 226 -7.84 18.09 -13.78
N GLY A 227 -8.47 19.02 -14.51
CA GLY A 227 -8.19 19.23 -15.94
C GLY A 227 -6.73 19.56 -16.24
N HIS A 228 -6.08 20.30 -15.35
CA HIS A 228 -4.65 20.65 -15.46
C HIS A 228 -3.68 19.47 -15.26
N LEU A 229 -4.16 18.35 -14.72
CA LEU A 229 -3.38 17.12 -14.58
C LEU A 229 -3.47 16.24 -15.84
N ASN A 230 -4.42 16.52 -16.73
CA ASN A 230 -4.69 15.67 -17.89
C ASN A 230 -3.67 15.91 -19.00
N GLY A 231 -2.88 14.89 -19.31
CA GLY A 231 -1.86 14.93 -20.34
C GLY A 231 -0.64 15.79 -19.98
N THR A 232 -0.48 16.20 -18.71
CA THR A 232 0.65 17.01 -18.26
C THR A 232 1.72 16.15 -17.59
N SER A 233 2.99 16.51 -17.85
CA SER A 233 4.15 15.89 -17.21
C SER A 233 4.40 16.52 -15.85
N ASN A 234 4.63 15.71 -14.83
CA ASN A 234 4.94 16.15 -13.47
C ASN A 234 6.43 16.55 -13.30
N GLU A 235 6.91 16.59 -12.07
CA GLU A 235 8.30 16.90 -11.74
C GLU A 235 9.28 15.78 -12.17
N ARG A 236 10.53 16.15 -12.50
CA ARG A 236 11.56 15.16 -12.83
C ARG A 236 11.93 14.34 -11.59
N MET A 237 11.77 13.02 -11.70
CA MET A 237 12.16 12.04 -10.68
C MET A 237 13.47 11.37 -11.09
N ARG A 238 14.34 11.03 -10.12
CA ARG A 238 15.48 10.12 -10.28
C ARG A 238 15.29 8.94 -9.33
N VAL A 239 15.40 7.72 -9.85
CA VAL A 239 15.20 6.48 -9.09
C VAL A 239 16.29 5.47 -9.37
N SER A 240 16.61 4.61 -8.40
CA SER A 240 17.52 3.49 -8.58
C SER A 240 16.96 2.42 -9.52
N ARG A 241 17.80 1.86 -10.39
CA ARG A 241 17.42 0.80 -11.34
C ARG A 241 17.47 -0.59 -10.73
N GLY A 242 18.22 -0.76 -9.65
CA GLY A 242 18.38 -2.02 -8.95
C GLY A 242 19.20 -3.06 -9.72
N GLU A 243 20.18 -2.62 -10.51
CA GLU A 243 21.14 -3.53 -11.15
C GLU A 243 22.25 -3.95 -10.17
N VAL A 244 22.66 -3.04 -9.27
CA VAL A 244 23.67 -3.32 -8.24
C VAL A 244 23.04 -3.92 -6.99
N ASP A 245 22.00 -3.28 -6.46
CA ASP A 245 21.21 -3.79 -5.33
C ASP A 245 19.74 -3.94 -5.76
N PRO A 246 19.23 -5.15 -5.96
CA PRO A 246 17.86 -5.36 -6.41
C PRO A 246 16.84 -4.79 -5.43
N ARG A 247 17.14 -4.72 -4.13
CA ARG A 247 16.24 -4.15 -3.11
C ARG A 247 16.06 -2.64 -3.24
N SER A 248 16.95 -1.98 -3.97
CA SER A 248 16.89 -0.54 -4.22
C SER A 248 16.00 -0.16 -5.41
N VAL A 249 15.52 -1.11 -6.22
CA VAL A 249 14.74 -0.81 -7.44
C VAL A 249 13.57 0.14 -7.15
N GLY A 250 13.45 1.20 -7.96
CA GLY A 250 12.39 2.20 -7.83
C GLY A 250 12.55 3.16 -6.65
N LYS A 251 13.56 3.00 -5.78
CA LYS A 251 13.85 3.94 -4.69
C LYS A 251 14.22 5.30 -5.26
N ILE A 252 13.56 6.35 -4.78
CA ILE A 252 13.78 7.72 -5.23
C ILE A 252 15.06 8.26 -4.60
N THR A 253 15.93 8.82 -5.45
CA THR A 253 17.19 9.46 -5.03
C THR A 253 17.12 10.97 -5.16
N ALA A 254 16.30 11.49 -6.08
CA ALA A 254 16.09 12.93 -6.23
C ALA A 254 14.73 13.28 -6.85
N VAL A 255 14.20 14.44 -6.45
CA VAL A 255 13.01 15.09 -7.00
C VAL A 255 13.41 16.50 -7.42
N ARG A 256 13.15 16.87 -8.67
CA ARG A 256 13.63 18.14 -9.28
C ARG A 256 15.15 18.34 -9.14
N GLY A 257 15.91 17.24 -9.14
CA GLY A 257 17.37 17.26 -8.98
C GLY A 257 17.86 17.40 -7.53
N ASN A 258 16.96 17.54 -6.55
CA ASN A 258 17.33 17.64 -5.14
C ASN A 258 16.96 16.35 -4.37
N ALA A 259 17.80 15.94 -3.43
CA ALA A 259 17.53 14.82 -2.53
C ALA A 259 16.49 15.15 -1.43
N THR A 260 16.22 16.44 -1.22
CA THR A 260 15.25 16.94 -0.23
C THR A 260 14.28 17.92 -0.87
N LEU A 261 13.10 18.01 -0.27
CA LEU A 261 12.05 18.96 -0.64
C LEU A 261 12.27 20.30 0.05
N SER A 262 11.52 21.31 -0.38
CA SER A 262 11.52 22.66 0.21
C SER A 262 10.12 23.12 0.62
N ASN A 263 9.13 22.22 0.59
CA ASN A 263 7.73 22.52 0.85
C ASN A 263 7.44 22.67 2.35
N TRP A 264 8.18 21.94 3.19
CA TRP A 264 7.99 21.92 4.64
C TRP A 264 9.07 22.72 5.34
N ARG A 265 9.02 22.80 6.68
CA ARG A 265 9.97 23.56 7.49
C ARG A 265 11.42 23.34 7.02
N PRO A 266 12.18 24.40 6.71
CA PRO A 266 13.57 24.27 6.26
C PRO A 266 14.41 23.45 7.25
N GLY A 267 15.23 22.54 6.72
CA GLY A 267 16.08 21.65 7.53
C GLY A 267 15.35 20.56 8.33
N SER A 268 14.01 20.46 8.22
CA SER A 268 13.24 19.44 8.95
C SER A 268 13.25 18.07 8.25
N PRO A 269 13.04 16.97 9.00
CA PRO A 269 12.94 15.62 8.42
C PRO A 269 11.72 15.44 7.51
N CYS A 270 10.71 16.32 7.59
CA CYS A 270 9.54 16.29 6.71
C CYS A 270 9.88 16.53 5.23
N ASN A 271 11.03 17.14 4.94
CA ASN A 271 11.52 17.35 3.59
C ASN A 271 12.31 16.15 3.02
N LEU A 272 12.48 15.07 3.79
CA LEU A 272 13.17 13.87 3.29
C LEU A 272 12.27 13.10 2.31
N VAL A 273 12.84 12.75 1.15
CA VAL A 273 12.20 11.87 0.17
C VAL A 273 12.68 10.44 0.41
N ASN A 274 11.79 9.59 0.89
CA ASN A 274 12.09 8.21 1.25
C ASN A 274 11.25 7.25 0.40
N GLY A 275 11.84 6.10 0.06
CA GLY A 275 11.12 5.00 -0.57
C GLY A 275 10.92 5.17 -2.07
N THR A 276 9.89 4.50 -2.59
CA THR A 276 9.56 4.49 -4.03
C THR A 276 8.35 5.37 -4.32
N ASP A 277 7.92 5.47 -5.58
CA ASP A 277 6.67 6.16 -5.94
C ASP A 277 5.41 5.28 -5.71
N GLY A 278 5.57 4.11 -5.08
CA GLY A 278 4.50 3.17 -4.78
C GLY A 278 4.10 2.25 -5.94
N THR A 279 4.72 2.37 -7.12
CA THR A 279 4.40 1.51 -8.27
C THR A 279 5.24 0.23 -8.35
N VAL A 280 6.44 0.26 -7.78
CA VAL A 280 7.36 -0.87 -7.66
C VAL A 280 8.06 -0.76 -6.30
N PHE A 281 8.34 -1.89 -5.67
CA PHE A 281 9.14 -2.01 -4.45
C PHE A 281 10.29 -2.99 -4.68
N GLY A 282 11.28 -2.96 -3.80
CA GLY A 282 12.32 -3.98 -3.77
C GLY A 282 11.76 -5.39 -3.57
N PRO A 283 12.38 -6.42 -4.18
CA PRO A 283 11.99 -7.82 -3.97
C PRO A 283 12.35 -8.32 -2.57
N PHE A 284 11.87 -9.51 -2.22
CA PHE A 284 12.15 -10.25 -0.97
C PHE A 284 11.63 -9.56 0.31
N LEU A 285 10.32 -9.28 0.34
CA LEU A 285 9.65 -8.54 1.41
C LEU A 285 9.16 -9.39 2.60
N HIS A 286 9.57 -10.65 2.73
CA HIS A 286 9.08 -11.58 3.76
C HIS A 286 9.28 -11.11 5.22
N ASP A 287 10.31 -10.30 5.48
CA ASP A 287 10.60 -9.75 6.81
C ASP A 287 10.37 -8.22 6.88
N VAL A 288 9.83 -7.62 5.82
CA VAL A 288 9.67 -6.16 5.73
C VAL A 288 8.28 -5.77 6.23
N THR A 289 8.23 -5.07 7.36
CA THR A 289 6.97 -4.61 7.98
C THR A 289 6.61 -3.17 7.64
N VAL A 290 7.56 -2.38 7.15
CA VAL A 290 7.37 -0.96 6.82
C VAL A 290 7.96 -0.66 5.45
N LEU A 291 7.15 -0.10 4.56
CA LEU A 291 7.57 0.32 3.21
C LEU A 291 7.36 1.84 3.06
N PRO A 292 8.44 2.63 2.95
CA PRO A 292 8.31 4.05 2.64
C PRO A 292 7.86 4.25 1.18
N ILE A 293 7.02 5.23 0.96
CA ILE A 293 6.62 5.73 -0.36
C ILE A 293 6.66 7.25 -0.38
N TYR A 294 6.90 7.84 -1.55
CA TYR A 294 6.75 9.27 -1.78
C TYR A 294 5.57 9.52 -2.69
N THR A 295 4.70 10.46 -2.31
CA THR A 295 3.56 10.87 -3.13
C THR A 295 3.68 12.33 -3.53
N ALA A 296 3.92 12.58 -4.82
CA ALA A 296 4.03 13.93 -5.37
C ALA A 296 2.78 14.79 -5.11
N ALA A 297 1.59 14.17 -5.05
CA ALA A 297 0.33 14.86 -4.78
C ALA A 297 0.25 15.53 -3.40
N SER A 298 1.01 15.05 -2.41
CA SER A 298 1.08 15.63 -1.06
C SER A 298 2.47 16.13 -0.70
N CYS A 299 3.42 16.13 -1.65
CA CYS A 299 4.81 16.55 -1.47
C CYS A 299 5.48 15.97 -0.21
N ARG A 300 5.22 14.70 0.15
CA ARG A 300 5.83 14.07 1.33
C ARG A 300 6.02 12.57 1.18
N SER A 301 6.87 12.04 2.05
CA SER A 301 7.01 10.60 2.28
C SER A 301 5.94 10.09 3.26
N LEU A 302 5.43 8.90 2.99
CA LEU A 302 4.45 8.14 3.76
C LEU A 302 5.00 6.73 4.01
N TYR A 303 4.39 6.00 4.95
CA TYR A 303 4.84 4.67 5.32
C TYR A 303 3.67 3.70 5.27
N LEU A 304 3.82 2.64 4.47
CA LEU A 304 2.90 1.52 4.38
C LEU A 304 3.29 0.48 5.43
N LEU A 305 2.34 0.06 6.26
CA LEU A 305 2.55 -0.89 7.36
C LEU A 305 1.95 -2.24 7.02
N TYR A 306 2.68 -3.31 7.27
CA TYR A 306 2.19 -4.68 7.09
C TYR A 306 0.99 -4.93 8.00
N GLN A 307 -0.08 -5.49 7.44
CA GLN A 307 -1.29 -5.86 8.17
C GLN A 307 -1.42 -7.38 8.26
N ASN A 308 -1.48 -8.06 7.11
CA ASN A 308 -1.68 -9.50 7.04
C ASN A 308 -1.29 -10.06 5.65
N ASP A 309 -1.20 -11.38 5.53
CA ASP A 309 -1.07 -12.04 4.23
C ASP A 309 -2.44 -12.23 3.57
N THR A 310 -2.48 -12.15 2.24
CA THR A 310 -3.67 -12.32 1.40
C THR A 310 -3.29 -13.05 0.11
N GLN A 311 -4.28 -13.42 -0.71
CA GLN A 311 -4.04 -14.05 -2.00
C GLN A 311 -4.81 -13.37 -3.14
N LEU A 312 -4.25 -13.41 -4.35
CA LEU A 312 -4.93 -13.01 -5.58
C LEU A 312 -4.51 -13.94 -6.72
N GLY A 313 -5.48 -14.64 -7.34
CA GLY A 313 -5.19 -15.54 -8.46
C GLY A 313 -4.22 -16.69 -8.13
N GLY A 314 -4.20 -17.14 -6.87
CA GLY A 314 -3.28 -18.17 -6.38
C GLY A 314 -1.88 -17.67 -6.01
N VAL A 315 -1.61 -16.37 -6.17
CA VAL A 315 -0.35 -15.73 -5.74
C VAL A 315 -0.51 -15.25 -4.31
N GLN A 316 0.43 -15.61 -3.43
CA GLN A 316 0.50 -15.11 -2.06
C GLN A 316 1.05 -13.69 -2.05
N LEU A 317 0.36 -12.81 -1.34
CA LEU A 317 0.63 -11.38 -1.26
C LEU A 317 0.70 -10.94 0.19
N ARG A 318 1.41 -9.85 0.42
CA ARG A 318 1.41 -9.16 1.71
C ARG A 318 0.61 -7.87 1.59
N ARG A 319 -0.41 -7.73 2.44
CA ARG A 319 -1.18 -6.50 2.55
C ARG A 319 -0.43 -5.50 3.39
N TYR A 320 -0.19 -4.33 2.81
CA TYR A 320 0.21 -3.15 3.53
C TYR A 320 -0.91 -2.12 3.51
N VAL A 321 -1.03 -1.38 4.61
CA VAL A 321 -2.05 -0.34 4.80
C VAL A 321 -1.41 0.97 5.22
N ILE A 322 -2.16 2.05 5.12
CA ILE A 322 -1.80 3.30 5.79
C ILE A 322 -2.63 3.43 7.07
N ASP A 323 -1.96 3.73 8.19
CA ASP A 323 -2.57 3.90 9.51
C ASP A 323 -2.85 5.38 9.85
N ALA A 324 -3.38 5.61 11.05
CA ALA A 324 -3.75 6.94 11.53
C ALA A 324 -2.54 7.89 11.63
N ASN A 325 -1.32 7.36 11.84
CA ASN A 325 -0.11 8.17 12.00
C ASN A 325 0.25 8.96 10.73
N MET A 326 -0.22 8.52 9.55
CA MET A 326 -0.03 9.25 8.29
C MET A 326 -0.52 10.71 8.39
N LEU A 327 -1.72 10.89 8.94
CA LEU A 327 -2.42 12.18 9.03
C LEU A 327 -2.66 12.60 10.49
N ALA A 328 -2.02 11.94 11.46
CA ALA A 328 -2.09 12.34 12.86
C ALA A 328 -1.53 13.76 13.04
N SER A 329 -2.16 14.51 13.95
CA SER A 329 -1.74 15.85 14.31
C SER A 329 -0.31 15.84 14.85
N GLY A 330 0.48 16.86 14.54
CA GLY A 330 1.80 17.05 15.16
C GLY A 330 1.75 17.20 16.69
N ARG A 331 0.56 17.48 17.24
CA ARG A 331 0.30 17.52 18.69
C ARG A 331 0.41 16.13 19.30
N ASP A 332 -0.22 15.14 18.67
CA ASP A 332 -0.36 13.78 19.20
C ASP A 332 0.72 12.84 18.64
N TYR A 333 1.22 13.13 17.43
CA TYR A 333 2.31 12.40 16.78
C TYR A 333 3.48 13.34 16.44
N PRO A 334 4.48 13.48 17.33
CA PRO A 334 5.58 14.43 17.20
C PRO A 334 6.34 14.42 15.85
N PRO A 335 6.55 13.27 15.17
CA PRO A 335 7.19 13.28 13.85
C PRO A 335 6.45 14.11 12.78
N ASN A 336 5.14 14.33 12.94
CA ASN A 336 4.35 15.15 12.02
C ASN A 336 4.38 16.66 12.33
N ARG A 337 5.06 17.11 13.40
CA ARG A 337 5.11 18.55 13.77
C ARG A 337 5.61 19.45 12.65
N CYS A 338 6.56 18.99 11.84
CA CYS A 338 7.10 19.78 10.72
C CYS A 338 6.18 19.89 9.50
N PHE A 339 5.05 19.18 9.48
CA PHE A 339 3.97 19.37 8.50
C PHE A 339 2.95 20.43 8.93
N CYS A 340 3.01 20.90 10.19
CA CYS A 340 2.10 21.94 10.66
C CYS A 340 2.47 23.29 10.02
N VAL A 341 1.48 23.94 9.41
CA VAL A 341 1.65 25.18 8.68
C VAL A 341 1.46 26.33 9.65
N ILE A 342 2.56 26.98 10.02
CA ILE A 342 2.49 28.20 10.84
C ILE A 342 1.99 29.32 9.92
N PRO A 343 0.84 29.97 10.24
CA PRO A 343 0.43 31.16 9.51
C PRO A 343 1.56 32.20 9.55
N PRO A 344 1.82 32.93 8.46
CA PRO A 344 2.68 34.11 8.54
C PRO A 344 2.17 34.96 9.70
N GLN A 345 3.02 35.27 10.68
CA GLN A 345 2.59 36.10 11.79
C GLN A 345 2.07 37.41 11.20
N GLU A 346 0.85 37.81 11.60
CA GLU A 346 0.40 39.18 11.42
C GLU A 346 1.48 40.08 12.01
N GLN A 347 2.23 40.73 11.14
CA GLN A 347 3.06 41.85 11.51
C GLN A 347 2.05 42.92 11.92
N THR A 348 1.77 42.99 13.23
CA THR A 348 0.92 44.04 13.79
C THR A 348 1.70 45.34 13.63
N ASP A 349 1.58 45.96 12.46
CA ASP A 349 1.98 47.33 12.20
C ASP A 349 1.01 48.22 12.99
N GLY A 350 1.40 48.54 14.22
CA GLY A 350 0.56 49.30 15.14
C GLY A 350 1.01 49.17 16.58
N ASP A 351 2.24 49.57 16.88
CA ASP A 351 2.69 49.83 18.25
C ASP A 351 2.00 51.10 18.78
N ASP A 352 0.68 51.02 19.04
CA ASP A 352 0.01 52.01 19.88
C ASP A 352 0.42 51.80 21.33
N GLU A 353 0.92 52.86 21.97
CA GLU A 353 1.46 52.84 23.33
C GLU A 353 0.43 52.38 24.39
N ASP A 354 -0.86 52.55 24.10
CA ASP A 354 -1.98 52.12 24.97
C ASP A 354 -2.17 50.59 24.99
N SER A 355 -1.75 49.90 23.92
CA SER A 355 -1.84 48.43 23.79
C SER A 355 -0.87 47.69 24.71
N ARG A 356 0.20 48.35 25.17
CA ARG A 356 1.20 47.75 26.08
C ARG A 356 0.66 47.53 27.49
N ARG A 357 -0.36 48.28 27.92
CA ARG A 357 -0.93 48.15 29.26
C ARG A 357 -1.95 47.01 29.39
N ARG A 358 -2.54 46.54 28.28
CA ARG A 358 -3.59 45.50 28.28
C ARG A 358 -3.09 44.08 28.00
N ARG A 359 -1.89 43.89 27.46
CA ARG A 359 -1.32 42.54 27.22
C ARG A 359 -0.62 41.98 28.46
N ARG A 360 -1.42 41.54 29.44
CA ARG A 360 -0.99 40.66 30.56
C ARG A 360 -1.24 39.17 30.27
N SER A 361 -1.46 38.78 29.03
CA SER A 361 -1.40 37.36 28.65
C SER A 361 0.06 36.92 28.57
N PRO A 362 0.44 35.75 29.12
CA PRO A 362 1.77 35.21 28.94
C PRO A 362 2.09 35.15 27.44
N LYS A 363 3.27 35.62 27.02
CA LYS A 363 3.73 35.41 25.64
C LYS A 363 3.87 33.90 25.44
N MET A 364 2.89 33.32 24.75
CA MET A 364 2.88 31.93 24.33
C MET A 364 4.22 31.60 23.66
N SER A 365 4.85 30.51 24.09
CA SER A 365 6.14 30.06 23.56
C SER A 365 6.02 29.74 22.07
N ASP A 366 7.14 29.82 21.34
CA ASP A 366 7.14 29.50 19.90
C ASP A 366 6.71 28.04 19.66
N GLU A 367 7.02 27.12 20.59
CA GLU A 367 6.54 25.73 20.53
C GLU A 367 5.02 25.61 20.70
N GLU A 368 4.40 26.39 21.59
CA GLU A 368 2.94 26.41 21.75
C GLU A 368 2.21 26.99 20.53
N LYS A 369 2.78 28.03 19.89
CA LYS A 369 2.26 28.56 18.61
C LYS A 369 2.35 27.53 17.49
N GLU A 370 3.43 26.77 17.45
CA GLU A 370 3.62 25.69 16.48
C GLU A 370 2.61 24.57 16.68
N LEU A 371 2.42 24.11 17.92
CA LEU A 371 1.41 23.10 18.24
C LEU A 371 0.01 23.61 17.86
N GLN A 372 -0.31 24.87 18.14
CA GLN A 372 -1.61 25.44 17.83
C GLN A 372 -1.88 25.54 16.31
N SER A 373 -0.83 25.62 15.48
CA SER A 373 -0.94 25.64 14.02
C SER A 373 -1.27 24.27 13.39
N CYS A 374 -1.10 23.17 14.13
CA CYS A 374 -1.41 21.83 13.63
C CYS A 374 -2.93 21.62 13.51
N LEU A 375 -3.36 21.02 12.41
CA LEU A 375 -4.73 20.53 12.25
C LEU A 375 -5.02 19.35 13.20
N PRO A 376 -6.30 19.08 13.53
CA PRO A 376 -6.71 17.88 14.27
C PRO A 376 -6.31 16.58 13.54
N ASN A 377 -6.35 15.46 14.25
CA ASN A 377 -5.98 14.14 13.71
C ASN A 377 -6.77 13.79 12.45
N GLY A 378 -6.11 13.19 11.47
CA GLY A 378 -6.71 12.73 10.21
C GLY A 378 -6.80 13.81 9.13
N ALA A 379 -6.18 14.99 9.33
CA ALA A 379 -6.19 16.09 8.38
C ALA A 379 -4.78 16.66 8.13
N MET A 380 -4.51 17.01 6.87
CA MET A 380 -3.25 17.61 6.45
C MET A 380 -3.49 18.77 5.48
N ASP A 381 -2.88 19.92 5.75
CA ASP A 381 -2.91 21.08 4.86
C ASP A 381 -1.99 20.87 3.64
N LEU A 382 -2.56 20.96 2.43
CA LEU A 382 -1.82 20.86 1.18
C LEU A 382 -1.39 22.22 0.62
N ALA A 383 -1.68 23.34 1.29
CA ALA A 383 -1.31 24.67 0.81
C ALA A 383 0.19 24.84 0.51
N PRO A 384 1.14 24.33 1.33
CA PRO A 384 2.57 24.42 1.01
C PRO A 384 3.00 23.58 -0.20
N CYS A 385 2.20 22.58 -0.60
CA CYS A 385 2.46 21.71 -1.74
C CYS A 385 1.79 22.24 -3.03
N SER A 386 0.49 22.54 -2.94
CA SER A 386 -0.37 22.87 -4.08
C SER A 386 -0.57 24.37 -4.30
N GLY A 387 -0.23 25.21 -3.31
CA GLY A 387 -0.49 26.65 -3.32
C GLY A 387 -1.97 27.04 -3.13
N SER A 388 -2.84 26.07 -2.85
CA SER A 388 -4.29 26.20 -2.68
C SER A 388 -4.72 25.73 -1.28
N PRO A 389 -5.73 26.34 -0.64
CA PRO A 389 -6.15 26.01 0.73
C PRO A 389 -7.00 24.73 0.78
N VAL A 390 -6.42 23.63 0.28
CA VAL A 390 -7.03 22.30 0.24
C VAL A 390 -6.47 21.46 1.38
N VAL A 391 -7.35 20.71 2.04
CA VAL A 391 -7.00 19.81 3.13
C VAL A 391 -7.26 18.37 2.71
N LEU A 392 -6.23 17.55 2.86
CA LEU A 392 -6.27 16.10 2.62
C LEU A 392 -6.74 15.37 3.87
N THR A 393 -7.70 14.46 3.70
CA THR A 393 -8.13 13.51 4.73
C THR A 393 -8.30 12.11 4.13
N PHE A 394 -8.59 11.11 4.95
CA PHE A 394 -9.17 9.86 4.44
C PHE A 394 -10.67 10.05 4.11
N PRO A 395 -11.25 9.19 3.25
CA PRO A 395 -12.68 9.27 2.92
C PRO A 395 -13.58 9.22 4.15
N HIS A 396 -14.64 10.02 4.13
CA HIS A 396 -15.58 10.24 5.24
C HIS A 396 -14.90 10.58 6.58
N PHE A 397 -13.69 11.14 6.55
CA PHE A 397 -12.86 11.38 7.74
C PHE A 397 -12.55 10.10 8.54
N TYR A 398 -12.41 8.95 7.86
CA TYR A 398 -11.90 7.73 8.47
C TYR A 398 -10.56 8.00 9.18
N LEU A 399 -10.37 7.46 10.40
CA LEU A 399 -9.21 7.75 11.28
C LEU A 399 -9.02 9.24 11.62
N GLY A 400 -10.04 10.07 11.39
CA GLY A 400 -10.03 11.50 11.73
C GLY A 400 -10.62 11.80 13.09
N ASP A 401 -10.36 13.02 13.56
CA ASP A 401 -10.92 13.55 14.79
C ASP A 401 -12.47 13.65 14.68
N PRO A 402 -13.22 13.24 15.72
CA PRO A 402 -14.68 13.28 15.72
C PRO A 402 -15.28 14.65 15.38
N VAL A 403 -14.55 15.75 15.63
CA VAL A 403 -14.99 17.11 15.30
C VAL A 403 -15.35 17.27 13.81
N PHE A 404 -14.72 16.51 12.92
CA PHE A 404 -15.03 16.56 11.49
C PHE A 404 -16.37 15.90 11.15
N LEU A 405 -16.75 14.84 11.89
CA LEU A 405 -18.03 14.15 11.73
C LEU A 405 -19.18 14.97 12.32
N ASP A 406 -18.92 15.74 13.37
CA ASP A 406 -19.92 16.62 13.99
C ASP A 406 -20.35 17.77 13.05
N TYR A 407 -19.47 18.18 12.13
CA TYR A 407 -19.71 19.32 11.26
C TYR A 407 -20.81 19.07 10.22
N ALA A 408 -20.85 17.88 9.59
CA ALA A 408 -21.77 17.58 8.49
C ALA A 408 -22.48 16.23 8.66
N ARG A 409 -23.74 16.17 8.22
CA ARG A 409 -24.53 14.92 8.18
C ARG A 409 -24.34 14.21 6.85
N GLY A 410 -24.45 12.88 6.86
CA GLY A 410 -24.28 12.03 5.66
C GLY A 410 -22.89 11.41 5.52
N LEU A 411 -22.02 11.61 6.52
CA LEU A 411 -20.69 11.00 6.57
C LEU A 411 -20.75 9.68 7.35
N SER A 412 -20.13 8.62 6.83
CA SER A 412 -20.17 7.28 7.44
C SER A 412 -18.81 6.57 7.26
N PRO A 413 -17.78 6.94 8.04
CA PRO A 413 -16.46 6.32 7.92
C PRO A 413 -16.49 4.83 8.28
N ASN A 414 -15.89 3.99 7.43
CA ASN A 414 -15.67 2.57 7.71
C ASN A 414 -14.32 2.12 7.12
N GLU A 415 -13.72 1.08 7.71
CA GLU A 415 -12.40 0.60 7.30
C GLU A 415 -12.42 -0.05 5.90
N GLU A 416 -13.42 -0.87 5.60
CA GLU A 416 -13.49 -1.66 4.36
C GLU A 416 -13.50 -0.78 3.10
N ASP A 417 -14.27 0.30 3.14
CA ASP A 417 -14.44 1.22 2.01
C ASP A 417 -13.40 2.34 1.98
N HIS A 418 -12.83 2.75 3.13
CA HIS A 418 -12.05 3.98 3.23
C HIS A 418 -10.57 3.79 3.58
N GLN A 419 -10.14 2.58 3.96
CA GLN A 419 -8.72 2.29 4.20
C GLN A 419 -7.94 2.24 2.88
N THR A 420 -6.76 2.86 2.84
CA THR A 420 -5.82 2.68 1.73
C THR A 420 -5.06 1.37 1.90
N ILE A 421 -5.09 0.52 0.87
CA ILE A 421 -4.42 -0.79 0.87
C ILE A 421 -3.51 -0.99 -0.34
N VAL A 422 -2.43 -1.75 -0.15
CA VAL A 422 -1.52 -2.19 -1.20
C VAL A 422 -1.14 -3.64 -0.93
N ASP A 423 -1.57 -4.56 -1.78
CA ASP A 423 -1.23 -5.97 -1.73
C ASP A 423 -0.07 -6.23 -2.70
N ILE A 424 1.08 -6.59 -2.14
CA ILE A 424 2.36 -6.68 -2.84
C ILE A 424 2.80 -8.13 -2.90
N ASP A 425 3.27 -8.58 -4.07
CA ASP A 425 3.96 -9.85 -4.20
C ASP A 425 5.31 -9.76 -3.45
N PRO A 426 5.50 -10.50 -2.34
CA PRO A 426 6.71 -10.37 -1.52
C PRO A 426 7.96 -10.82 -2.25
N LEU A 427 7.84 -11.64 -3.29
CA LEU A 427 9.00 -12.12 -4.01
C LEU A 427 9.53 -11.03 -4.94
N THR A 428 8.66 -10.41 -5.74
CA THR A 428 9.05 -9.45 -6.77
C THR A 428 8.98 -7.98 -6.34
N GLY A 429 8.24 -7.67 -5.28
CA GLY A 429 7.98 -6.29 -4.85
C GLY A 429 6.95 -5.55 -5.72
N ILE A 430 6.23 -6.26 -6.60
CA ILE A 430 5.25 -5.66 -7.51
C ILE A 430 3.86 -5.63 -6.83
N PRO A 431 3.16 -4.48 -6.80
CA PRO A 431 1.77 -4.41 -6.34
C PRO A 431 0.83 -5.12 -7.32
N LEU A 432 0.02 -6.06 -6.81
CA LEU A 432 -0.98 -6.79 -7.60
C LEU A 432 -2.39 -6.22 -7.41
N ARG A 433 -2.65 -5.63 -6.25
CA ARG A 433 -3.87 -4.89 -5.95
C ARG A 433 -3.49 -3.67 -5.12
N ALA A 434 -3.88 -2.48 -5.55
CA ALA A 434 -3.66 -1.25 -4.81
C ALA A 434 -4.92 -0.39 -4.89
N LYS A 435 -5.32 0.18 -3.75
CA LYS A 435 -6.45 1.11 -3.63
C LYS A 435 -5.99 2.29 -2.77
N LYS A 436 -5.55 3.35 -3.42
CA LYS A 436 -5.18 4.60 -2.77
C LYS A 436 -6.42 5.46 -2.64
N ARG A 437 -6.83 5.76 -1.41
CA ARG A 437 -8.10 6.43 -1.11
C ARG A 437 -7.84 7.71 -0.34
N VAL A 438 -8.33 8.83 -0.87
CA VAL A 438 -8.13 10.16 -0.28
C VAL A 438 -9.36 11.03 -0.46
N GLN A 439 -9.54 12.00 0.42
CA GLN A 439 -10.60 13.00 0.37
C GLN A 439 -10.02 14.40 0.35
N LEU A 440 -10.63 15.26 -0.47
CA LEU A 440 -10.29 16.67 -0.60
C LEU A 440 -11.36 17.52 0.09
N ASN A 441 -10.89 18.45 0.91
CA ASN A 441 -11.71 19.29 1.74
C ASN A 441 -11.21 20.74 1.69
N MET A 442 -12.04 21.69 2.11
CA MET A 442 -11.65 23.08 2.33
C MET A 442 -12.30 23.61 3.60
N PHE A 443 -11.60 24.47 4.33
CA PHE A 443 -12.23 25.14 5.47
C PHE A 443 -13.27 26.15 4.98
N LEU A 444 -14.53 25.93 5.37
CA LEU A 444 -15.55 26.94 5.30
C LEU A 444 -15.52 27.72 6.62
N LYS A 445 -15.33 29.03 6.55
CA LYS A 445 -15.25 29.91 7.72
C LYS A 445 -15.89 31.25 7.41
N LYS A 446 -16.32 31.96 8.45
CA LYS A 446 -16.91 33.29 8.26
C LYS A 446 -15.85 34.31 7.89
N ILE A 447 -16.20 35.19 6.96
CA ILE A 447 -15.40 36.36 6.57
C ILE A 447 -16.36 37.54 6.47
N GLU A 448 -16.29 38.45 7.45
CA GLU A 448 -17.23 39.59 7.55
C GLU A 448 -17.16 40.49 6.32
N ASP A 449 -15.96 40.72 5.78
CA ASP A 449 -15.71 41.56 4.61
C ASP A 449 -16.01 40.87 3.26
N PHE A 450 -16.60 39.68 3.27
CA PHE A 450 -16.93 38.93 2.07
C PHE A 450 -18.38 38.45 2.07
N THR A 451 -19.21 39.06 1.22
CA THR A 451 -20.68 38.96 1.27
C THR A 451 -21.18 37.50 1.21
N TYR A 452 -20.48 36.61 0.51
CA TYR A 452 -20.87 35.20 0.35
C TYR A 452 -20.50 34.31 1.56
N LEU A 453 -19.77 34.83 2.55
CA LEU A 453 -19.24 34.10 3.71
C LEU A 453 -19.61 34.73 5.05
N THR A 454 -20.57 35.66 5.10
CA THR A 454 -20.93 36.36 6.36
C THR A 454 -21.67 35.47 7.35
N SER A 455 -22.53 34.58 6.86
CA SER A 455 -23.46 33.77 7.66
C SER A 455 -23.33 32.27 7.44
N VAL A 456 -22.20 31.83 6.89
CA VAL A 456 -21.94 30.40 6.65
C VAL A 456 -21.70 29.62 7.94
N SER A 457 -21.93 28.32 7.89
CA SER A 457 -21.42 27.41 8.92
C SER A 457 -19.89 27.35 8.88
N GLU A 458 -19.27 26.98 9.99
CA GLU A 458 -17.80 26.93 10.09
C GLU A 458 -17.31 25.50 10.35
N GLY A 459 -16.36 25.04 9.55
CA GLY A 459 -15.80 23.69 9.66
C GLY A 459 -15.07 23.22 8.41
N LEU A 460 -14.61 21.98 8.45
CA LEU A 460 -13.90 21.36 7.33
C LEU A 460 -14.91 20.77 6.35
N PHE A 461 -15.14 21.47 5.23
CA PHE A 461 -16.14 21.10 4.24
C PHE A 461 -15.61 20.03 3.26
N PRO A 462 -16.21 18.83 3.22
CA PRO A 462 -15.79 17.77 2.30
C PRO A 462 -16.35 18.04 0.90
N ILE A 463 -15.48 17.93 -0.11
CA ILE A 463 -15.84 18.23 -1.52
C ILE A 463 -16.08 16.93 -2.27
N LEU A 464 -15.07 16.06 -2.25
CA LEU A 464 -15.09 14.76 -2.89
C LEU A 464 -14.07 13.83 -2.23
N TRP A 465 -14.26 12.54 -2.39
CA TRP A 465 -13.21 11.55 -2.19
C TRP A 465 -13.01 10.72 -3.45
N MET A 466 -11.84 10.11 -3.55
CA MET A 466 -11.45 9.34 -4.72
C MET A 466 -10.61 8.11 -4.37
N GLU A 467 -10.80 7.05 -5.15
CA GLU A 467 -9.96 5.86 -5.17
C GLU A 467 -9.14 5.85 -6.48
N GLU A 468 -7.83 5.96 -6.37
CA GLU A 468 -6.88 5.65 -7.44
C GLU A 468 -6.36 4.23 -7.21
N GLY A 469 -6.66 3.31 -8.12
CA GLY A 469 -6.33 1.91 -7.87
C GLY A 469 -6.16 1.07 -9.11
N ILE A 470 -5.64 -0.13 -8.87
CA ILE A 470 -5.50 -1.18 -9.87
C ILE A 470 -5.70 -2.53 -9.18
N THR A 471 -6.38 -3.44 -9.86
CA THR A 471 -6.37 -4.86 -9.50
C THR A 471 -6.01 -5.63 -10.75
N LEU A 472 -4.92 -6.39 -10.72
CA LEU A 472 -4.51 -7.22 -11.84
C LEU A 472 -5.57 -8.30 -12.09
N GLN A 473 -5.98 -8.44 -13.35
CA GLN A 473 -7.00 -9.41 -13.76
C GLN A 473 -6.60 -10.06 -15.10
N GLY A 474 -7.33 -11.12 -15.49
CA GLY A 474 -7.19 -11.76 -16.80
C GLY A 474 -5.78 -12.25 -17.11
N GLU A 475 -5.29 -11.92 -18.30
CA GLU A 475 -4.00 -12.40 -18.82
C GLU A 475 -2.82 -11.95 -17.93
N SER A 476 -2.81 -10.69 -17.47
CA SER A 476 -1.74 -10.14 -16.61
C SER A 476 -1.60 -10.92 -15.31
N LEU A 477 -2.71 -11.21 -14.63
CA LEU A 477 -2.70 -12.02 -13.41
C LEU A 477 -2.25 -13.46 -13.70
N SER A 478 -2.70 -14.04 -14.81
CA SER A 478 -2.31 -15.41 -15.19
C SER A 478 -0.81 -15.54 -15.49
N LYS A 479 -0.17 -14.51 -16.05
CA LYS A 479 1.29 -14.48 -16.30
C LYS A 479 2.08 -14.48 -14.99
N VAL A 480 1.64 -13.69 -14.01
CA VAL A 480 2.26 -13.66 -12.67
C VAL A 480 2.07 -15.01 -11.97
N ALA A 481 0.84 -15.56 -11.98
CA ALA A 481 0.56 -16.86 -11.37
C ALA A 481 1.38 -18.01 -11.98
N LYS A 482 1.55 -18.05 -13.31
CA LYS A 482 2.41 -19.04 -14.00
C LYS A 482 3.88 -18.89 -13.61
N SER A 483 4.36 -17.66 -13.44
CA SER A 483 5.73 -17.40 -13.00
C SER A 483 5.97 -17.90 -11.57
N HIS A 484 5.02 -17.66 -10.67
CA HIS A 484 5.04 -18.21 -9.30
C HIS A 484 4.98 -19.74 -9.30
N MET A 485 4.15 -20.34 -10.14
CA MET A 485 4.07 -21.81 -10.28
C MET A 485 5.39 -22.41 -10.77
N MET A 486 6.07 -21.77 -11.72
CA MET A 486 7.38 -22.22 -12.20
C MET A 486 8.42 -22.21 -11.08
N LEU A 487 8.45 -21.17 -10.25
CA LEU A 487 9.37 -21.09 -9.11
C LEU A 487 9.02 -22.14 -8.04
N ALA A 488 7.74 -22.38 -7.78
CA ALA A 488 7.30 -23.44 -6.87
C ALA A 488 7.76 -24.83 -7.35
N VAL A 489 7.72 -25.11 -8.66
CA VAL A 489 8.20 -26.38 -9.23
C VAL A 489 9.70 -26.55 -8.99
N LEU A 490 10.51 -25.49 -9.14
CA LEU A 490 11.95 -25.54 -8.84
C LEU A 490 12.21 -25.94 -7.37
N GLY A 491 11.36 -25.47 -6.44
CA GLY A 491 11.43 -25.85 -5.02
C GLY A 491 11.08 -27.31 -4.72
N VAL A 492 10.26 -27.96 -5.56
CA VAL A 492 9.85 -29.37 -5.39
C VAL A 492 10.90 -30.36 -5.90
N LEU A 493 11.66 -30.00 -6.94
CA LEU A 493 12.65 -30.90 -7.55
C LEU A 493 13.68 -31.47 -6.55
N PRO A 494 14.29 -30.66 -5.66
CA PRO A 494 15.21 -31.18 -4.64
C PRO A 494 14.55 -32.21 -3.70
N TRP A 495 13.27 -32.04 -3.36
CA TRP A 495 12.55 -32.99 -2.51
C TRP A 495 12.36 -34.35 -3.18
N LEU A 496 12.14 -34.38 -4.49
CA LEU A 496 12.09 -35.64 -5.25
C LEU A 496 13.44 -36.36 -5.23
N VAL A 497 14.54 -35.61 -5.36
CA VAL A 497 15.90 -36.16 -5.28
C VAL A 497 16.20 -36.68 -3.87
N THR A 498 15.84 -35.92 -2.83
CA THR A 498 15.97 -36.33 -1.43
C THR A 498 15.14 -37.59 -1.13
N ALA A 499 13.90 -37.66 -1.61
CA ALA A 499 13.03 -38.83 -1.44
C ALA A 499 13.62 -40.08 -2.12
N LEU A 500 14.15 -39.93 -3.35
CA LEU A 500 14.84 -41.01 -4.04
C LEU A 500 16.10 -41.47 -3.27
N GLY A 501 16.90 -40.53 -2.76
CA GLY A 501 18.04 -40.83 -1.92
C GLY A 501 17.66 -41.61 -0.66
N ALA A 502 16.59 -41.19 0.03
CA ALA A 502 16.07 -41.88 1.21
C ALA A 502 15.65 -43.32 0.90
N LEU A 503 14.89 -43.52 -0.19
CA LEU A 503 14.44 -44.84 -0.62
C LEU A 503 15.61 -45.77 -0.94
N LEU A 504 16.64 -45.27 -1.63
CA LEU A 504 17.84 -46.05 -1.95
C LEU A 504 18.65 -46.41 -0.70
N THR A 505 18.77 -45.50 0.25
CA THR A 505 19.44 -45.77 1.54
C THR A 505 18.69 -46.83 2.34
N VAL A 506 17.35 -46.73 2.44
CA VAL A 506 16.53 -47.73 3.16
C VAL A 506 16.59 -49.09 2.48
N ALA A 507 16.48 -49.15 1.14
CA ALA A 507 16.59 -50.40 0.40
C ALA A 507 17.97 -51.04 0.60
N GLY A 508 19.06 -50.27 0.47
CA GLY A 508 20.42 -50.75 0.70
C GLY A 508 20.62 -51.31 2.11
N LEU A 509 20.13 -50.62 3.14
CA LEU A 509 20.19 -51.08 4.54
C LEU A 509 19.35 -52.34 4.80
N ALA A 510 18.17 -52.45 4.18
CA ALA A 510 17.33 -53.64 4.27
C ALA A 510 17.99 -54.87 3.63
N PHE A 511 18.68 -54.70 2.50
CA PHE A 511 19.45 -55.79 1.87
C PHE A 511 20.66 -56.21 2.72
N LEU A 512 21.37 -55.26 3.34
CA LEU A 512 22.50 -55.57 4.23
C LEU A 512 22.05 -56.34 5.49
N THR A 513 20.94 -55.93 6.10
CA THR A 513 20.39 -56.60 7.31
C THR A 513 19.71 -57.94 6.99
N GLY A 514 19.03 -58.06 5.84
CA GLY A 514 18.47 -59.31 5.34
C GLY A 514 19.55 -60.35 4.98
N ALA A 515 20.68 -59.92 4.41
CA ALA A 515 21.84 -60.77 4.16
C ALA A 515 22.47 -61.28 5.48
N ALA A 516 22.58 -60.42 6.50
CA ALA A 516 23.08 -60.80 7.82
C ALA A 516 22.20 -61.85 8.52
N GLN A 517 20.86 -61.74 8.38
CA GLN A 517 19.92 -62.74 8.90
C GLN A 517 19.93 -64.07 8.12
N GLY A 518 20.26 -64.03 6.82
CA GLY A 518 20.45 -65.21 5.97
C GLY A 518 21.68 -66.05 6.34
N LEU A 519 22.82 -65.41 6.64
CA LEU A 519 24.03 -66.10 7.12
C LEU A 519 23.84 -66.72 8.51
N GLY A 520 23.07 -66.09 9.39
CA GLY A 520 22.75 -66.62 10.73
C GLY A 520 21.94 -67.92 10.73
N ARG A 521 21.23 -68.24 9.64
CA ARG A 521 20.49 -69.52 9.49
C ARG A 521 21.35 -70.68 8.96
N ALA A 522 22.53 -70.41 8.40
CA ALA A 522 23.45 -71.44 7.89
C ALA A 522 24.36 -72.05 8.98
N CYS A 523 24.45 -71.43 10.15
CA CYS A 523 25.17 -71.94 11.32
C CYS A 523 24.20 -72.48 12.40
N ARG A 524 23.43 -73.52 12.07
CA ARG A 524 22.86 -74.42 13.09
C ARG A 524 23.76 -75.66 13.20
N PRO A 525 24.27 -76.05 14.39
CA PRO A 525 25.07 -77.24 14.54
C PRO A 525 24.25 -78.49 14.20
N ARG A 526 24.84 -79.40 13.39
CA ARG A 526 24.28 -80.74 13.15
C ARG A 526 24.24 -81.52 14.47
N PRO A 527 23.18 -82.26 14.78
CA PRO A 527 23.19 -83.20 15.90
C PRO A 527 24.21 -84.33 15.62
N PRO A 528 24.87 -84.88 16.66
CA PRO A 528 25.90 -85.90 16.50
C PRO A 528 25.32 -87.21 15.93
N ARG A 529 26.08 -87.81 15.00
CA ARG A 529 25.83 -89.15 14.44
C ARG A 529 26.09 -90.21 15.51
N VAL A 530 25.07 -90.97 15.88
CA VAL A 530 25.21 -92.25 16.58
C VAL A 530 25.53 -93.32 15.53
N GLN A 531 26.65 -94.03 15.70
CA GLN A 531 27.01 -95.20 14.88
C GLN A 531 26.28 -96.46 15.39
N GLN A 532 25.40 -96.94 14.50
CA GLN A 532 24.90 -98.30 14.26
C GLN A 532 25.26 -99.44 15.23
N GLN A 533 24.22 -100.20 15.59
CA GLN A 533 24.34 -101.64 15.69
C GLN A 533 23.45 -102.32 14.64
N GLN A 534 24.07 -103.27 13.95
CA GLN A 534 23.62 -103.96 12.74
C GLN A 534 22.44 -104.89 12.98
N GLN A 535 21.55 -105.00 11.98
CA GLN A 535 21.10 -106.29 11.45
C GLN A 535 20.54 -106.12 10.03
N GLN A 536 20.89 -107.08 9.18
CA GLN A 536 20.68 -107.14 7.73
C GLN A 536 19.76 -108.36 7.42
N PRO A 537 19.33 -108.59 6.18
CA PRO A 537 18.09 -108.07 5.59
C PRO A 537 17.09 -109.19 5.19
N GLN A 538 15.80 -108.88 5.01
CA GLN A 538 14.93 -109.69 4.14
C GLN A 538 13.92 -108.84 3.35
N GLN A 539 13.78 -109.20 2.07
CA GLN A 539 12.88 -108.66 1.05
C GLN A 539 11.44 -109.17 1.20
N PRO A 540 10.46 -108.56 0.50
CA PRO A 540 9.07 -108.51 0.94
C PRO A 540 8.16 -109.59 0.31
N GLN A 541 7.08 -109.93 1.03
CA GLN A 541 5.85 -110.45 0.43
C GLN A 541 4.60 -109.84 1.10
N HIS A 542 3.73 -109.30 0.25
CA HIS A 542 2.28 -109.09 0.41
C HIS A 542 1.55 -110.47 0.58
N PRO A 543 0.22 -110.58 0.86
CA PRO A 543 -0.82 -109.58 1.13
C PRO A 543 -1.94 -109.98 2.16
N GLN A 544 -2.91 -109.06 2.32
CA GLN A 544 -4.38 -109.28 2.30
C GLN A 544 -5.23 -109.46 3.59
N GLN A 545 -6.28 -108.61 3.60
CA GLN A 545 -7.68 -108.77 4.05
C GLN A 545 -8.09 -108.49 5.52
N GLN A 546 -8.72 -107.30 5.70
CA GLN A 546 -10.08 -106.99 6.22
C GLN A 546 -10.64 -107.69 7.51
N PRO A 547 -11.74 -107.19 8.15
CA PRO A 547 -12.38 -105.86 8.15
C PRO A 547 -12.92 -105.39 9.54
N ARG A 548 -13.47 -104.15 9.59
CA ARG A 548 -14.49 -103.62 10.55
C ARG A 548 -14.05 -103.51 12.03
N GLN A 549 -14.52 -102.61 12.90
CA GLN A 549 -15.76 -101.84 12.99
C GLN A 549 -15.59 -100.70 14.04
N TRP A 550 -16.12 -99.51 13.71
CA TRP A 550 -16.96 -98.64 14.54
C TRP A 550 -16.60 -98.23 16.00
N THR A 551 -16.23 -96.93 16.12
CA THR A 551 -16.86 -95.88 16.98
C THR A 551 -16.60 -95.80 18.49
N PRO A 552 -16.90 -94.66 19.16
CA PRO A 552 -16.78 -93.25 18.73
C PRO A 552 -16.49 -92.21 19.86
N LYS A 553 -16.57 -90.92 19.47
CA LYS A 553 -17.07 -89.74 20.23
C LYS A 553 -16.11 -89.13 21.26
N GLY A 554 -15.99 -87.81 21.38
CA GLY A 554 -16.65 -86.67 20.74
C GLY A 554 -15.69 -85.48 20.82
N GLY A 555 -15.84 -84.41 20.05
CA GLY A 555 -17.05 -83.65 19.81
C GLY A 555 -16.80 -82.20 20.28
N PRO A 556 -17.46 -81.20 19.67
CA PRO A 556 -16.81 -79.95 19.28
C PRO A 556 -17.49 -78.71 19.90
N ARG A 557 -16.94 -77.51 19.62
CA ARG A 557 -17.65 -76.20 19.51
C ARG A 557 -16.61 -75.08 19.21
N ALA A 558 -16.69 -74.18 18.22
CA ALA A 558 -17.80 -73.39 17.64
C ALA A 558 -18.47 -72.51 18.75
N THR A 559 -18.62 -71.18 18.75
CA THR A 559 -18.43 -70.07 17.79
C THR A 559 -18.51 -68.75 18.64
N PRO A 560 -19.01 -67.57 18.20
CA PRO A 560 -18.34 -66.26 18.22
C PRO A 560 -18.95 -65.26 19.23
N LEU A 561 -18.56 -63.97 19.16
CA LEU A 561 -19.42 -62.77 19.09
C LEU A 561 -18.86 -61.53 19.83
N LEU A 562 -19.00 -60.37 19.14
CA LEU A 562 -19.37 -59.02 19.62
C LEU A 562 -18.45 -58.36 20.68
N GLY A 563 -18.06 -57.10 20.62
CA GLY A 563 -18.51 -55.92 19.87
C GLY A 563 -17.66 -54.70 20.31
N PRO A 564 -17.97 -53.49 19.82
CA PRO A 564 -17.05 -52.35 19.76
C PRO A 564 -17.19 -51.38 20.94
N ASN A 565 -16.20 -50.52 21.16
CA ASN A 565 -16.49 -49.13 21.54
C ASN A 565 -15.35 -48.12 21.26
N PRO A 566 -15.68 -46.85 20.97
CA PRO A 566 -14.77 -45.77 20.59
C PRO A 566 -14.50 -44.79 21.75
N GLY A 567 -13.55 -43.88 21.55
CA GLY A 567 -13.34 -42.67 22.38
C GLY A 567 -12.15 -41.88 21.84
N GLN A 568 -12.34 -40.98 20.87
CA GLN A 568 -12.51 -39.53 21.08
C GLN A 568 -11.58 -38.94 22.15
N TYR A 569 -10.48 -38.32 21.70
CA TYR A 569 -9.83 -37.23 22.42
C TYR A 569 -10.23 -35.91 21.77
N ARG A 570 -10.99 -35.12 22.54
CA ARG A 570 -11.31 -33.72 22.34
C ARG A 570 -10.38 -32.95 23.29
N MET A 571 -9.48 -32.11 22.77
CA MET A 571 -8.79 -31.12 23.59
C MET A 571 -9.35 -29.74 23.22
N SER A 572 -10.21 -29.26 24.10
CA SER A 572 -10.52 -27.86 24.30
C SER A 572 -9.45 -27.26 25.22
N VAL A 573 -8.85 -26.15 24.83
CA VAL A 573 -8.18 -25.24 25.75
C VAL A 573 -8.65 -23.84 25.39
N GLY A 574 -9.46 -23.25 26.26
CA GLY A 574 -9.65 -21.81 26.35
C GLY A 574 -8.66 -21.26 27.37
N PHE A 575 -8.18 -20.05 27.12
CA PHE A 575 -7.55 -19.20 28.14
C PHE A 575 -7.92 -17.74 27.91
N ASP A 576 -8.11 -17.08 29.05
CA ASP A 576 -8.58 -15.72 29.33
C ASP A 576 -7.79 -14.59 28.64
N PRO A 577 -8.40 -13.40 28.46
CA PRO A 577 -7.76 -12.20 27.98
C PRO A 577 -7.36 -11.29 29.15
N ASP A 578 -6.12 -11.36 29.60
CA ASP A 578 -5.47 -10.32 30.43
C ASP A 578 -3.96 -10.63 30.49
N ASP A 579 -3.19 -10.12 29.51
CA ASP A 579 -1.73 -9.97 29.61
C ASP A 579 -1.18 -9.27 28.34
N MET A 580 -1.29 -7.93 28.27
CA MET A 580 -0.45 -7.10 27.38
C MET A 580 -0.14 -5.75 28.03
N ALA A 581 0.78 -5.77 28.98
CA ALA A 581 1.62 -4.63 29.34
C ALA A 581 3.06 -5.13 29.42
N PHE A 582 4.02 -4.30 28.99
CA PHE A 582 5.47 -4.53 28.93
C PHE A 582 6.06 -5.09 27.63
N ALA A 583 6.38 -4.17 26.69
CA ALA A 583 7.61 -4.23 25.90
C ALA A 583 7.91 -2.88 25.24
N GLN A 584 8.27 -1.85 26.03
CA GLN A 584 8.83 -0.61 25.49
C GLN A 584 9.92 -0.08 26.43
N LYS A 585 11.13 -0.64 26.31
CA LYS A 585 12.38 -0.08 26.86
C LYS A 585 13.58 -0.93 26.43
N ALA A 586 14.13 -0.68 25.24
CA ALA A 586 15.52 -0.99 24.88
C ALA A 586 15.86 -0.43 23.49
N HIS A 587 16.41 0.79 23.43
CA HIS A 587 17.52 1.16 22.54
C HIS A 587 17.86 2.66 22.67
N LEU A 588 18.41 3.04 23.82
CA LEU A 588 19.19 4.25 24.00
C LEU A 588 20.29 3.94 25.02
N ALA A 589 21.34 3.25 24.57
CA ALA A 589 22.64 3.16 25.25
C ALA A 589 23.62 2.36 24.39
N SER A 590 24.39 3.02 23.53
CA SER A 590 25.78 2.67 23.24
C SER A 590 26.36 3.67 22.24
N ASN A 591 27.08 4.67 22.77
CA ASN A 591 28.36 5.17 22.26
C ASN A 591 28.54 6.62 22.70
N ASN A 592 29.07 6.79 23.91
CA ASN A 592 29.89 7.94 24.22
C ASN A 592 30.87 7.60 25.34
N SER A 593 32.15 7.56 24.97
CA SER A 593 33.39 7.77 25.75
C SER A 593 34.46 6.85 25.15
N ILE A 594 35.46 7.40 24.46
CA ILE A 594 36.87 7.56 24.89
C ILE A 594 37.55 8.01 23.56
N MET A 595 38.29 9.10 23.37
CA MET A 595 39.21 9.86 24.20
C MET A 595 39.36 11.31 23.71
N ARG A 596 39.56 12.23 24.67
CA ARG A 596 40.16 13.55 24.48
C ARG A 596 41.69 13.44 24.60
N GLY A 597 42.38 14.17 23.73
CA GLY A 597 43.77 14.62 23.83
C GLY A 597 44.14 15.19 22.46
N GLY A 598 44.26 16.49 22.20
CA GLY A 598 44.76 17.58 23.03
C GLY A 598 46.28 17.68 22.81
N ILE A 599 46.73 18.47 21.82
CA ILE A 599 47.99 19.26 21.82
C ILE A 599 48.01 20.18 20.58
N ARG A 600 48.54 21.39 20.83
CA ARG A 600 48.85 22.53 19.97
C ARG A 600 49.65 22.18 18.71
N GLN A 601 49.31 22.77 17.57
CA GLN A 601 49.97 23.94 16.94
C GLN A 601 49.15 24.41 15.74
#